data_AF-A0AAW1N0X0-F1
#
_entry.id   AF-A0AAW1N0X0-F1
#
_cell.length_a   1.000
_cell.length_b   1.000
_cell.length_c   1.000
_cell.angle_alpha   90.00
_cell.angle_beta   90.00
_cell.angle_gamma   90.00
#
_symmetry.space_group_name_H-M   'P 1'
#
loop_
_entity.id
_entity.type
_entity.pdbx_description
1 polymer ?
#
loop_
_entity_poly.entity_id
_entity_poly.type
_entity_poly.pdbx_seq_one_letter_code
_entity_poly.pdbx_strand_id
1 'polypeptide(L)'
;MPKPGKHINHKGRNRRFTNPEELEEERRREEQARKWKEQRGEISSEEEASGDQDSENDSEDEDESSEDDSNKKAKGVSNLIEIENPNRVQKKNKKLTTLNAEAETPPEKPQLSRREREEIEKQRAQAHYQKLHAEGKTEQARADLARLAIIKQQREEAQKRRESEKKAKEDAVKAKTAQTQKALGKK
;
A
#
# COMPACT_ATOMS: atom_id res chain seq x y z
N MET A 1 15.87 -22.85 33.06
CA MET A 1 15.35 -23.65 31.92
C MET A 1 14.04 -23.03 31.47
N PRO A 2 13.89 -22.55 30.23
CA PRO A 2 12.64 -21.94 29.76
C PRO A 2 11.56 -23.02 29.61
N LYS A 3 10.31 -22.69 29.99
CA LYS A 3 9.18 -23.63 29.93
C LYS A 3 8.78 -23.86 28.46
N PRO A 4 8.48 -25.10 28.04
CA PRO A 4 8.02 -25.38 26.68
C PRO A 4 6.69 -24.68 26.42
N GLY A 5 6.61 -23.96 25.29
CA GLY A 5 5.42 -23.23 24.87
C GLY A 5 4.19 -24.14 24.69
N LYS A 6 3.00 -23.63 25.02
CA LYS A 6 1.74 -24.36 24.93
C LYS A 6 1.35 -24.54 23.46
N HIS A 7 1.35 -25.78 22.96
CA HIS A 7 0.89 -26.07 21.60
C HIS A 7 -0.61 -25.74 21.46
N ILE A 8 -0.93 -24.81 20.56
CA ILE A 8 -2.30 -24.45 20.22
C ILE A 8 -2.81 -25.43 19.16
N ASN A 9 -3.79 -26.26 19.53
CA ASN A 9 -4.44 -27.17 18.59
C ASN A 9 -5.47 -26.41 17.76
N HIS A 10 -5.23 -26.31 16.45
CA HIS A 10 -6.09 -25.58 15.52
C HIS A 10 -7.22 -26.45 14.94
N LYS A 11 -7.26 -27.75 15.28
CA LYS A 11 -8.25 -28.70 14.77
C LYS A 11 -9.62 -28.44 15.42
N GLY A 12 -10.65 -28.19 14.61
CA GLY A 12 -12.02 -27.92 15.07
C GLY A 12 -12.32 -26.44 15.35
N ARG A 13 -11.34 -25.54 15.23
CA ARG A 13 -11.59 -24.11 15.29
C ARG A 13 -12.20 -23.63 13.97
N ASN A 14 -13.25 -22.81 14.07
CA ASN A 14 -13.92 -22.26 12.91
C ASN A 14 -12.91 -21.49 12.04
N ARG A 15 -12.79 -21.85 10.76
CA ARG A 15 -11.88 -21.17 9.84
C ARG A 15 -12.41 -19.76 9.62
N ARG A 16 -11.73 -18.77 10.18
CA ARG A 16 -11.96 -17.37 9.86
C ARG A 16 -11.09 -17.07 8.64
N PHE A 17 -11.75 -16.86 7.52
CA PHE A 17 -11.09 -16.25 6.38
C PHE A 17 -11.07 -14.76 6.68
N THR A 18 -9.88 -14.19 6.84
CA THR A 18 -9.74 -12.74 6.99
C THR A 18 -10.38 -12.09 5.76
N ASN A 19 -11.27 -11.13 5.99
CA ASN A 19 -11.87 -10.39 4.89
C ASN A 19 -10.79 -9.52 4.22
N PRO A 20 -10.83 -9.31 2.90
CA PRO A 20 -9.84 -8.48 2.22
C PRO A 20 -9.78 -7.06 2.79
N GLU A 21 -10.93 -6.51 3.22
CA GLU A 21 -11.05 -5.22 3.89
C GLU A 21 -10.36 -5.20 5.27
N GLU A 22 -10.42 -6.32 6.01
CA GLU A 22 -9.81 -6.47 7.33
C GLU A 22 -8.27 -6.52 7.23
N LEU A 23 -7.75 -7.17 6.17
CA LEU A 23 -6.32 -7.20 5.88
C LEU A 23 -5.77 -5.81 5.50
N GLU A 24 -6.55 -5.03 4.76
CA GLU A 24 -6.16 -3.68 4.35
C GLU A 24 -6.22 -2.70 5.53
N GLU A 25 -7.19 -2.89 6.43
CA GLU A 25 -7.27 -2.14 7.68
C GLU A 25 -6.11 -2.48 8.63
N GLU A 26 -5.71 -3.75 8.70
CA GLU A 26 -4.55 -4.20 9.46
C GLU A 26 -3.25 -3.58 8.93
N ARG A 27 -3.04 -3.60 7.60
CA ARG A 27 -1.90 -2.93 6.94
C ARG A 27 -1.89 -1.42 7.23
N ARG A 28 -3.05 -0.78 7.15
CA ARG A 28 -3.20 0.66 7.45
C ARG A 28 -2.92 0.98 8.91
N ARG A 29 -3.27 0.07 9.83
CA ARG A 29 -2.98 0.20 11.27
C ARG A 29 -1.49 0.03 11.55
N GLU A 30 -0.83 -0.93 10.89
CA GLU A 30 0.62 -1.11 10.95
C GLU A 30 1.38 0.08 10.38
N GLU A 31 0.97 0.63 9.23
CA GLU A 31 1.56 1.84 8.66
C GLU A 31 1.41 3.05 9.58
N GLN A 32 0.23 3.21 10.22
CA GLN A 32 0.02 4.26 11.21
C GLN A 32 0.88 4.06 12.45
N ALA A 33 1.00 2.82 12.94
CA ALA A 33 1.85 2.50 14.08
C ALA A 33 3.33 2.73 13.78
N ARG A 34 3.79 2.37 12.56
CA ARG A 34 5.14 2.63 12.09
C ARG A 34 5.42 4.13 11.99
N LYS A 35 4.51 4.90 11.40
CA LYS A 35 4.60 6.37 11.35
C LYS A 35 4.58 7.01 12.73
N TRP A 36 3.80 6.45 13.67
CA TRP A 36 3.78 6.90 15.06
C TRP A 36 5.13 6.68 15.74
N LYS A 37 5.73 5.50 15.55
CA LYS A 37 7.07 5.18 16.07
C LYS A 37 8.18 6.01 15.41
N GLU A 38 8.05 6.29 14.11
CA GLU A 38 8.97 7.14 13.34
C GLU A 38 8.96 8.59 13.83
N GLN A 39 7.77 9.15 14.06
CA GLN A 39 7.63 10.48 14.67
C GLN A 39 8.18 10.55 16.09
N ARG A 40 8.24 9.42 16.79
CA ARG A 40 8.78 9.31 18.15
C ARG A 40 10.28 9.01 18.18
N GLY A 41 10.92 8.85 17.02
CA GLY A 41 12.35 8.55 16.89
C GLY A 41 12.74 7.12 17.26
N GLU A 42 11.78 6.21 17.47
CA GLU A 42 12.02 4.82 17.89
C GLU A 42 12.41 3.89 16.72
N ILE A 43 12.45 4.38 15.47
CA ILE A 43 12.86 3.58 14.31
C ILE A 43 13.94 4.28 13.48
N SER A 44 15.20 3.93 13.74
CA SER A 44 16.28 4.15 12.77
C SER A 44 16.18 3.09 11.67
N SER A 45 16.40 3.48 10.41
CA SER A 45 16.06 2.73 9.18
C SER A 45 16.73 1.35 8.96
N GLU A 46 17.36 0.74 9.96
CA GLU A 46 18.24 -0.44 9.77
C GLU A 46 17.76 -1.74 10.45
N GLU A 47 16.65 -1.75 11.20
CA GLU A 47 16.17 -2.99 11.87
C GLU A 47 14.86 -3.52 11.28
N GLU A 48 14.95 -4.15 10.12
CA GLU A 48 13.99 -5.17 9.67
C GLU A 48 14.73 -6.52 9.55
N ALA A 49 15.46 -6.91 10.60
CA ALA A 49 15.99 -8.27 10.78
C ALA A 49 16.45 -8.47 12.23
N SER A 50 15.85 -9.44 12.94
CA SER A 50 16.07 -9.79 14.38
C SER A 50 15.44 -8.77 15.34
N GLY A 51 14.77 -9.11 16.44
CA GLY A 51 14.77 -10.30 17.27
C GLY A 51 15.04 -9.82 18.71
N ASP A 52 13.97 -9.60 19.49
CA ASP A 52 13.91 -9.53 20.96
C ASP A 52 15.19 -9.09 21.70
N GLN A 53 15.28 -7.82 22.15
CA GLN A 53 15.93 -7.51 23.42
C GLN A 53 15.58 -6.11 23.98
N ASP A 54 15.25 -6.17 25.26
CA ASP A 54 15.24 -5.16 26.31
C ASP A 54 16.51 -4.29 26.37
N SER A 55 16.40 -2.97 26.55
CA SER A 55 17.35 -2.19 27.36
C SER A 55 16.86 -0.76 27.65
N GLU A 56 16.92 -0.41 28.93
CA GLU A 56 16.67 0.89 29.54
C GLU A 56 17.83 1.90 29.33
N ASN A 57 17.47 3.20 29.31
CA ASN A 57 18.20 4.36 29.87
C ASN A 57 19.44 4.98 29.17
N ASP A 58 19.61 6.29 29.46
CA ASP A 58 20.77 7.21 29.36
C ASP A 58 20.84 8.10 28.10
N SER A 59 20.57 9.42 28.11
CA SER A 59 21.15 10.60 28.81
C SER A 59 22.24 11.32 27.98
N GLU A 60 22.25 12.66 28.05
CA GLU A 60 23.28 13.65 27.60
C GLU A 60 23.31 13.97 26.08
N ASP A 61 22.78 15.10 25.59
CA ASP A 61 23.30 16.50 25.62
C ASP A 61 24.77 16.61 25.23
N GLU A 62 25.07 17.15 24.03
CA GLU A 62 26.19 18.09 23.81
C GLU A 62 26.00 18.85 22.47
N ASP A 63 26.17 20.16 22.59
CA ASP A 63 26.09 21.25 21.61
C ASP A 63 27.47 21.45 20.95
N GLU A 64 27.54 21.52 19.62
CA GLU A 64 28.74 22.01 18.91
C GLU A 64 28.36 23.03 17.83
N SER A 65 28.47 24.30 18.24
CA SER A 65 28.36 25.49 17.41
C SER A 65 29.44 25.53 16.31
N SER A 66 29.04 25.67 15.05
CA SER A 66 29.93 26.04 13.94
C SER A 66 29.46 27.37 13.34
N GLU A 67 30.07 28.46 13.80
CA GLU A 67 29.94 29.81 13.28
C GLU A 67 30.60 29.96 11.90
N ASP A 68 29.84 30.28 10.85
CA ASP A 68 30.38 31.05 9.71
C ASP A 68 29.34 31.94 9.00
N ASP A 69 29.74 33.20 8.90
CA ASP A 69 29.37 34.29 7.99
C ASP A 69 27.89 34.54 7.60
N SER A 70 27.31 35.60 8.17
CA SER A 70 26.54 36.55 7.34
C SER A 70 26.34 37.90 8.04
N ASN A 71 27.33 38.78 7.86
CA ASN A 71 27.28 40.20 8.20
C ASN A 71 26.20 40.99 7.39
N LYS A 72 24.93 40.82 7.74
CA LYS A 72 23.84 41.77 7.42
C LYS A 72 23.07 42.01 8.71
N LYS A 73 22.84 43.29 9.08
CA LYS A 73 22.08 43.65 10.28
C LYS A 73 20.66 43.10 10.18
N ALA A 74 20.45 41.90 10.70
CA ALA A 74 19.16 41.25 10.76
C ALA A 74 18.23 42.06 11.68
N LYS A 75 16.95 42.12 11.36
CA LYS A 75 15.96 42.71 12.24
C LYS A 75 15.60 41.67 13.31
N GLY A 76 16.00 41.90 14.56
CA GLY A 76 15.65 41.05 15.70
C GLY A 76 16.24 39.64 15.65
N VAL A 77 15.49 38.66 16.17
CA VAL A 77 15.91 37.26 16.37
C VAL A 77 15.94 36.44 15.07
N SER A 78 15.60 37.03 13.92
CA SER A 78 15.49 36.33 12.64
C SER A 78 16.77 35.66 12.13
N ASN A 79 17.94 36.04 12.65
CA ASN A 79 19.23 35.41 12.33
C ASN A 79 19.58 34.22 13.22
N LEU A 80 18.86 34.02 14.34
CA LEU A 80 19.14 32.96 15.31
C LEU A 80 18.34 31.66 15.01
N ILE A 81 17.30 31.77 14.18
CA ILE A 81 16.41 30.64 13.86
C ILE A 81 16.62 30.26 12.40
N GLU A 82 17.09 29.05 12.18
CA GLU A 82 17.14 28.43 10.85
C GLU A 82 15.72 28.15 10.35
N ILE A 83 15.38 28.67 9.18
CA ILE A 83 14.03 28.52 8.62
C ILE A 83 14.07 27.45 7.53
N GLU A 84 13.74 26.21 7.92
CA GLU A 84 13.59 25.04 7.04
C GLU A 84 12.24 25.00 6.31
N ASN A 85 11.85 26.11 5.68
CA ASN A 85 10.62 26.12 4.89
C ASN A 85 10.93 25.79 3.43
N PRO A 86 10.49 24.62 2.90
CA PRO A 86 10.77 24.19 1.53
C PRO A 86 10.15 25.08 0.46
N ASN A 87 9.12 25.86 0.81
CA ASN A 87 8.51 26.85 -0.09
C ASN A 87 9.13 28.26 0.05
N ARG A 88 10.19 28.43 0.86
CA ARG A 88 10.84 29.74 1.06
C ARG A 88 11.75 30.06 -0.12
N VAL A 89 11.29 30.98 -0.97
CA VAL A 89 12.10 31.51 -2.07
C VAL A 89 13.19 32.44 -1.52
N GLN A 90 14.43 31.96 -1.47
CA GLN A 90 15.59 32.79 -1.12
C GLN A 90 15.92 33.73 -2.29
N LYS A 91 15.73 35.04 -2.08
CA LYS A 91 16.07 36.06 -3.10
C LYS A 91 17.59 36.27 -3.12
N LYS A 92 18.26 35.70 -4.12
CA LYS A 92 19.66 36.00 -4.43
C LYS A 92 19.74 37.23 -5.33
N ASN A 93 20.66 38.15 -5.02
CA ASN A 93 20.82 39.40 -5.75
C ASN A 93 21.50 39.11 -7.11
N LYS A 94 20.72 38.98 -8.19
CA LYS A 94 21.26 38.84 -9.56
C LYS A 94 21.55 40.22 -10.16
N LYS A 95 22.60 40.31 -10.99
CA LYS A 95 22.98 41.55 -11.69
C LYS A 95 21.99 41.81 -12.84
N LEU A 96 21.61 43.06 -13.09
CA LEU A 96 20.64 43.43 -14.13
C LEU A 96 21.02 42.96 -15.54
N THR A 97 22.33 42.88 -15.82
CA THR A 97 22.85 42.42 -17.12
C THR A 97 22.56 40.94 -17.39
N THR A 98 22.48 40.10 -16.35
CA THR A 98 22.16 38.68 -16.50
C THR A 98 20.67 38.44 -16.69
N LEU A 99 19.81 39.36 -16.21
CA LEU A 99 18.35 39.23 -16.34
C LEU A 99 17.87 39.52 -17.77
N ASN A 100 18.51 40.46 -18.49
CA ASN A 100 18.16 40.74 -19.89
C ASN A 100 18.58 39.62 -20.85
N ALA A 101 19.72 38.95 -20.60
CA ALA A 101 20.18 37.83 -21.42
C ALA A 101 19.31 36.56 -21.25
N GLU A 102 18.77 36.34 -20.05
CA GLU A 102 17.92 35.18 -19.69
C GLU A 102 16.45 35.37 -20.12
N ALA A 103 16.05 36.60 -20.50
CA ALA A 103 14.71 36.92 -21.00
C ALA A 103 14.57 36.80 -22.53
N GLU A 104 15.66 36.97 -23.29
CA GLU A 104 15.66 36.86 -24.77
C GLU A 104 15.95 35.44 -25.28
N THR A 105 16.47 34.56 -24.43
CA THR A 105 16.64 33.15 -24.74
C THR A 105 15.51 32.36 -24.08
N PRO A 106 14.67 31.58 -24.81
CA PRO A 106 13.77 30.65 -24.16
C PRO A 106 14.62 29.74 -23.27
N PRO A 107 14.23 29.46 -22.02
CA PRO A 107 15.04 28.63 -21.14
C PRO A 107 15.25 27.30 -21.85
N GLU A 108 16.47 27.07 -22.34
CA GLU A 108 16.82 25.79 -22.93
C GLU A 108 16.50 24.76 -21.86
N LYS A 109 15.50 23.90 -22.14
CA LYS A 109 15.12 22.84 -21.21
C LYS A 109 16.42 22.14 -20.84
N PRO A 110 16.76 22.03 -19.54
CA PRO A 110 18.01 21.45 -19.11
C PRO A 110 18.15 20.13 -19.84
N GLN A 111 19.18 20.03 -20.69
CA GLN A 111 19.36 18.87 -21.53
C GLN A 111 19.71 17.73 -20.60
N LEU A 112 18.68 16.99 -20.18
CA LEU A 112 18.81 15.82 -19.31
C LEU A 112 19.94 14.97 -19.87
N SER A 113 20.88 14.62 -18.99
CA SER A 113 22.01 13.77 -19.32
C SER A 113 21.47 12.54 -20.04
N ARG A 114 22.22 12.00 -21.00
CA ARG A 114 21.82 10.78 -21.73
C ARG A 114 21.34 9.69 -20.77
N ARG A 115 22.00 9.59 -19.61
CA ARG A 115 21.66 8.68 -18.52
C ARG A 115 20.28 8.95 -17.91
N GLU A 116 19.95 10.21 -17.66
CA GLU A 116 18.65 10.63 -17.10
C GLU A 116 17.50 10.41 -18.09
N ARG A 117 17.75 10.58 -19.40
CA ARG A 117 16.74 10.30 -20.44
C ARG A 117 16.41 8.81 -20.50
N GLU A 118 17.43 7.95 -20.50
CA GLU A 118 17.27 6.50 -20.51
C GLU A 118 16.56 6.01 -19.23
N GLU A 119 16.84 6.64 -18.08
CA GLU A 119 16.19 6.29 -16.81
C GLU A 119 14.71 6.70 -16.78
N ILE A 120 14.38 7.90 -17.27
CA ILE A 120 12.99 8.35 -17.40
C ILE A 120 12.22 7.47 -18.39
N GLU A 121 12.84 7.08 -19.50
CA GLU A 121 12.21 6.18 -20.47
C GLU A 121 11.98 4.79 -19.87
N LYS A 122 12.94 4.24 -19.13
CA LYS A 122 12.79 2.97 -18.41
C LYS A 122 11.64 3.03 -17.40
N GLN A 123 11.55 4.11 -16.62
CA GLN A 123 10.44 4.31 -15.68
C GLN A 123 9.09 4.40 -16.42
N ARG A 124 9.03 5.13 -17.53
CA ARG A 124 7.81 5.23 -18.36
C ARG A 124 7.41 3.88 -18.95
N ALA A 125 8.37 3.10 -19.45
CA ALA A 125 8.12 1.77 -20.00
C ALA A 125 7.61 0.80 -18.93
N GLN A 126 8.18 0.83 -17.72
CA GLN A 126 7.72 0.05 -16.57
C GLN A 126 6.30 0.45 -16.17
N ALA A 127 6.03 1.76 -16.03
CA ALA A 127 4.70 2.26 -15.71
C ALA A 127 3.67 1.87 -16.78
N HIS A 128 4.04 1.93 -18.05
CA HIS A 128 3.19 1.50 -19.15
C HIS A 128 2.91 -0.01 -19.12
N TYR A 129 3.94 -0.83 -18.86
CA TYR A 129 3.76 -2.27 -18.69
C TYR A 129 2.83 -2.59 -17.51
N GLN A 130 3.04 -1.97 -16.35
CA GLN A 130 2.17 -2.12 -15.18
C GLN A 130 0.74 -1.70 -15.48
N LYS A 131 0.54 -0.59 -16.20
CA LYS A 131 -0.78 -0.14 -16.65
C LYS A 131 -1.44 -1.17 -17.56
N LEU A 132 -0.76 -1.68 -18.57
CA LEU A 132 -1.28 -2.73 -19.44
C LEU A 132 -1.56 -4.04 -18.70
N HIS A 133 -0.76 -4.36 -17.68
CA HIS A 133 -0.96 -5.54 -16.85
C HIS A 133 -2.22 -5.38 -15.99
N ALA A 134 -2.40 -4.23 -15.34
CA ALA A 134 -3.60 -3.89 -14.58
C ALA A 134 -4.85 -3.85 -15.47
N GLU A 135 -4.74 -3.36 -16.71
CA GLU A 135 -5.82 -3.40 -17.72
C GLU A 135 -6.12 -4.82 -18.24
N GLY A 136 -5.35 -5.84 -17.84
CA GLY A 136 -5.55 -7.21 -18.32
C GLY A 136 -5.10 -7.42 -19.77
N LYS A 137 -4.29 -6.53 -20.34
CA LYS A 137 -3.85 -6.59 -21.74
C LYS A 137 -2.58 -7.39 -21.95
N THR A 138 -1.75 -7.55 -20.92
CA THR A 138 -0.59 -8.46 -20.96
C THR A 138 -1.04 -9.91 -21.01
N GLU A 139 -0.26 -10.78 -21.65
CA GLU A 139 -0.58 -12.20 -21.79
C GLU A 139 -0.74 -12.91 -20.44
N GLN A 140 0.11 -12.54 -19.47
CA GLN A 140 0.02 -13.03 -18.07
C GLN A 140 -1.33 -12.66 -17.44
N ALA A 141 -1.71 -11.38 -17.48
CA ALA A 141 -2.97 -10.94 -16.90
C ALA A 141 -4.19 -11.53 -17.62
N ARG A 142 -4.12 -11.71 -18.95
CA ARG A 142 -5.16 -12.42 -19.70
C ARG A 142 -5.32 -13.88 -19.25
N ALA A 143 -4.21 -14.57 -19.06
CA ALA A 143 -4.22 -15.96 -18.59
C ALA A 143 -4.83 -16.07 -17.18
N ASP A 144 -4.47 -15.15 -16.27
CA ASP A 144 -5.04 -15.11 -14.93
C ASP A 144 -6.54 -14.80 -14.95
N LEU A 145 -6.98 -13.83 -15.76
CA LEU A 145 -8.40 -13.55 -15.95
C LEU A 145 -9.15 -14.74 -16.55
N ALA A 146 -8.57 -15.43 -17.53
CA ALA A 146 -9.15 -16.64 -18.11
C ALA A 146 -9.28 -17.76 -17.06
N ARG A 147 -8.25 -17.96 -16.24
CA ARG A 147 -8.29 -18.91 -15.12
C ARG A 147 -9.39 -18.56 -14.12
N LEU A 148 -9.51 -17.29 -13.75
CA LEU A 148 -10.58 -16.83 -12.86
C LEU A 148 -11.98 -17.00 -13.49
N ALA A 149 -12.12 -16.76 -14.79
CA ALA A 149 -13.38 -16.98 -15.52
C ALA A 149 -13.80 -18.46 -15.49
N ILE A 150 -12.87 -19.40 -15.71
CA ILE A 150 -13.14 -20.84 -15.60
C ILE A 150 -13.63 -21.20 -14.20
N ILE A 151 -13.00 -20.67 -13.15
CA ILE A 151 -13.41 -20.93 -11.77
C ILE A 151 -14.81 -20.36 -11.49
N LYS A 152 -15.11 -19.15 -11.99
CA LYS A 152 -16.45 -18.55 -11.87
C LYS A 152 -17.50 -19.42 -12.57
N GLN A 153 -17.24 -19.86 -13.81
CA GLN A 153 -18.13 -20.75 -14.55
C GLN A 153 -18.38 -22.06 -13.79
N GLN A 154 -17.33 -22.71 -13.29
CA GLN A 154 -17.48 -23.95 -12.50
C GLN A 154 -18.30 -23.73 -11.22
N ARG A 155 -18.14 -22.57 -10.56
CA ARG A 155 -18.93 -22.24 -9.37
C ARG A 155 -20.40 -22.00 -9.71
N GLU A 156 -20.67 -21.23 -10.77
CA GLU A 156 -22.03 -20.96 -11.24
C GLU A 156 -22.72 -22.23 -11.71
N GLU A 157 -22.03 -23.09 -12.46
CA GLU A 157 -22.55 -24.40 -12.88
C GLU A 157 -22.82 -25.31 -11.69
N ALA A 158 -21.93 -25.36 -10.70
CA ALA A 158 -22.15 -26.13 -9.49
C ALA A 158 -23.32 -25.61 -8.64
N GLN A 159 -23.49 -24.28 -8.57
CA GLN A 159 -24.64 -23.65 -7.90
C GLN A 159 -25.94 -23.97 -8.64
N LYS A 160 -25.97 -23.76 -9.96
CA LYS A 160 -27.12 -24.09 -10.81
C LYS A 160 -27.47 -25.58 -10.73
N ARG A 161 -26.47 -26.46 -10.72
CA ARG A 161 -26.67 -27.90 -10.52
C ARG A 161 -27.29 -28.19 -9.16
N ARG A 162 -26.76 -27.63 -8.06
CA ARG A 162 -27.37 -27.78 -6.72
C ARG A 162 -28.80 -27.26 -6.67
N GLU A 163 -29.07 -26.10 -7.25
CA GLU A 163 -30.42 -25.51 -7.26
C GLU A 163 -31.39 -26.39 -8.05
N SER A 164 -30.98 -26.90 -9.21
CA SER A 164 -31.80 -27.82 -10.01
C SER A 164 -32.07 -29.14 -9.28
N GLU A 165 -31.05 -29.73 -8.63
CA GLU A 165 -31.20 -30.95 -7.82
C GLU A 165 -32.09 -30.70 -6.59
N LYS A 166 -31.96 -29.54 -5.95
CA LYS A 166 -32.80 -29.14 -4.81
C LYS A 166 -34.25 -28.99 -5.24
N LYS A 167 -34.51 -28.29 -6.35
CA LYS A 167 -35.86 -28.12 -6.91
C LYS A 167 -36.48 -29.45 -7.31
N ALA A 168 -35.74 -30.32 -7.99
CA ALA A 168 -36.22 -31.66 -8.35
C ALA A 168 -36.54 -32.52 -7.11
N LYS A 169 -35.73 -32.44 -6.05
CA LYS A 169 -36.01 -33.11 -4.77
C LYS A 169 -37.25 -32.53 -4.09
N GLU A 170 -37.41 -31.21 -4.06
CA GLU A 170 -38.60 -30.56 -3.49
C GLU A 170 -39.87 -30.94 -4.27
N ASP A 171 -39.82 -30.95 -5.60
CA ASP A 171 -40.95 -31.33 -6.44
C ASP A 171 -41.28 -32.83 -6.28
N ALA A 172 -40.27 -33.70 -6.15
CA ALA A 172 -40.48 -35.11 -5.82
C ALA A 172 -41.08 -35.31 -4.42
N VAL A 173 -40.64 -34.53 -3.42
CA VAL A 173 -41.22 -34.55 -2.07
C VAL A 173 -42.66 -34.06 -2.11
N LYS A 174 -42.96 -32.95 -2.81
CA LYS A 174 -44.33 -32.43 -3.00
C LYS A 174 -45.23 -33.44 -3.72
N ALA A 175 -44.72 -34.11 -4.75
CA ALA A 175 -45.47 -35.15 -5.45
C ALA A 175 -45.75 -36.35 -4.53
N LYS A 176 -44.77 -36.79 -3.74
CA LYS A 176 -44.95 -37.85 -2.74
C LYS A 176 -45.95 -37.44 -1.66
N THR A 177 -45.86 -36.23 -1.10
CA THR A 177 -46.80 -35.74 -0.09
C THR A 177 -48.21 -35.57 -0.65
N ALA A 178 -48.36 -35.10 -1.89
CA ALA A 178 -49.66 -35.02 -2.56
C ALA A 178 -50.26 -36.42 -2.78
N GLN A 179 -49.44 -37.41 -3.19
CA GLN A 179 -49.89 -38.80 -3.33
C GLN A 179 -50.31 -39.41 -1.99
N THR A 180 -49.55 -39.18 -0.91
CA THR A 180 -49.92 -39.70 0.42
C THR A 180 -51.17 -39.04 0.97
N GLN A 181 -51.35 -37.71 0.79
CA GLN A 181 -52.58 -37.01 1.19
C GLN A 181 -53.80 -37.50 0.41
N LYS A 182 -53.66 -37.70 -0.92
CA LYS A 182 -54.70 -38.28 -1.76
C LYS A 182 -55.09 -39.70 -1.32
N ALA A 183 -54.10 -40.53 -0.96
CA ALA A 183 -54.33 -41.89 -0.47
C ALA A 183 -55.01 -41.93 0.91
N LEU A 184 -54.72 -40.94 1.77
CA LEU A 184 -55.34 -40.80 3.10
C LEU A 184 -56.75 -40.18 3.07
N GLY A 185 -57.29 -39.86 1.89
CA GLY A 185 -58.65 -39.33 1.75
C GLY A 185 -58.87 -37.92 2.32
N LYS A 186 -57.80 -37.22 2.71
CA LYS A 186 -57.84 -35.82 3.14
C LYS A 186 -57.93 -34.94 1.90
N LYS A 187 -59.16 -34.65 1.47
CA LYS A 187 -59.48 -33.53 0.57
C LYS A 187 -59.65 -32.26 1.38
#